data_AF-A0A7W5K4H7-F1
#
_entry.id   AF-A0A7W5K4H7-F1
#
_cell.length_a   1.000
_cell.length_b   1.000
_cell.length_c   1.000
_cell.angle_alpha   90.00
_cell.angle_beta   90.00
_cell.angle_gamma   90.00
#
_symmetry.space_group_name_H-M   'P 1'
#
loop_
_entity.id
_entity.type
_entity.pdbx_description
1 polymer ?
#
loop_
_entity_poly.entity_id
_entity_poly.type
_entity_poly.pdbx_seq_one_letter_code
_entity_poly.pdbx_strand_id
1 'polypeptide(L)'
;MFLDNRQVAMDSVLEALADSIDYFQDNLERLRPSLRDTLKPHYEARDRSMHELQELARQHLNMLPRDADVERDDYMWLWSRLKSFVGNESQVVIGELLEQERVLMQALSTLYTHPLPEPIEPVIEACWKGCRGLIRELYALQKQRQRR
;
A
#
# COMPACT_ATOMS: atom_id res chain seq x y z
N MET A 1 11.98 23.25 -13.68
CA MET A 1 11.66 22.13 -14.57
C MET A 1 10.42 21.47 -13.98
N PHE A 2 9.25 21.65 -14.61
CA PHE A 2 8.03 20.98 -14.14
C PHE A 2 8.25 19.48 -14.32
N LEU A 3 8.21 18.71 -13.23
CA LEU A 3 8.16 17.25 -13.31
C LEU A 3 7.00 16.87 -14.23
N ASP A 4 7.21 15.90 -15.12
CA ASP A 4 6.13 15.37 -15.93
C ASP A 4 5.03 14.90 -14.97
N ASN A 5 3.79 15.36 -15.14
CA ASN A 5 2.68 15.03 -14.24
C ASN A 5 2.52 13.50 -14.08
N ARG A 6 2.93 12.71 -15.10
CA ARG A 6 2.99 11.25 -15.03
C ARG A 6 4.00 10.73 -14.03
N GLN A 7 5.19 11.34 -13.98
CA GLN A 7 6.23 10.98 -13.02
C GLN A 7 5.77 11.29 -11.60
N VAL A 8 5.14 12.45 -11.37
CA VAL A 8 4.59 12.82 -10.05
C VAL A 8 3.49 11.86 -9.62
N ALA A 9 2.56 11.53 -10.52
CA ALA A 9 1.50 10.59 -10.21
C ALA A 9 2.03 9.16 -9.98
N MET A 10 3.06 8.74 -10.73
CA MET A 10 3.71 7.44 -10.54
C MET A 10 4.45 7.39 -9.21
N ASP A 11 5.19 8.45 -8.87
CA ASP A 11 5.90 8.56 -7.61
C ASP A 11 4.93 8.49 -6.41
N SER A 12 3.76 9.14 -6.52
CA SER A 12 2.71 9.07 -5.50
C SER A 12 2.17 7.64 -5.31
N VAL A 13 2.06 6.85 -6.39
CA VAL A 13 1.65 5.44 -6.33
C VAL A 13 2.75 4.59 -5.69
N LEU A 14 4.00 4.79 -6.10
CA LEU A 14 5.14 4.06 -5.54
C LEU A 14 5.32 4.34 -4.04
N GLU A 15 5.12 5.59 -3.61
CA GLU A 15 5.10 5.97 -2.19
C GLU A 15 3.99 5.24 -1.43
N ALA A 16 2.75 5.30 -1.91
CA ALA A 16 1.64 4.64 -1.25
C ALA A 16 1.78 3.11 -1.20
N LEU A 17 2.45 2.52 -2.20
CA LEU A 17 2.79 1.08 -2.20
C LEU A 17 3.82 0.76 -1.13
N ALA A 18 4.93 1.51 -1.08
CA ALA A 18 5.99 1.33 -0.09
C ALA A 18 5.46 1.52 1.34
N ASP A 19 4.83 2.66 1.62
CA ASP A 19 4.21 2.98 2.90
C ASP A 19 3.30 1.86 3.39
N SER A 20 2.51 1.29 2.48
CA SER A 20 1.60 0.23 2.85
C SER A 20 2.30 -1.10 3.15
N ILE A 21 3.35 -1.44 2.40
CA ILE A 21 4.17 -2.63 2.66
C ILE A 21 4.88 -2.50 4.00
N ASP A 22 5.54 -1.36 4.22
CA ASP A 22 6.30 -1.09 5.44
C ASP A 22 5.39 -1.09 6.66
N TYR A 23 4.24 -0.42 6.57
CA TYR A 23 3.23 -0.48 7.61
C TYR A 23 2.78 -1.92 7.93
N PHE A 24 2.60 -2.79 6.93
CA PHE A 24 2.26 -4.19 7.20
C PHE A 24 3.41 -4.92 7.89
N GLN A 25 4.64 -4.73 7.43
CA GLN A 25 5.84 -5.36 7.99
C GLN A 25 6.05 -4.98 9.45
N ASP A 26 5.97 -3.70 9.78
CA ASP A 26 6.12 -3.16 11.14
C ASP A 26 5.06 -3.67 12.11
N ASN A 27 3.90 -4.07 11.58
CA ASN A 27 2.78 -4.55 12.36
C ASN A 27 2.63 -6.07 12.34
N LEU A 28 3.52 -6.82 11.66
CA LEU A 28 3.44 -8.28 11.55
C LEU A 28 3.35 -8.98 12.91
N GLU A 29 4.15 -8.54 13.89
CA GLU A 29 4.19 -9.13 15.23
C GLU A 29 2.94 -8.83 16.06
N ARG A 30 2.22 -7.76 15.71
CA ARG A 30 1.00 -7.29 16.39
C ARG A 30 -0.25 -7.98 15.84
N LEU A 31 -0.14 -8.60 14.68
CA LEU A 31 -1.21 -9.37 14.05
C LEU A 31 -1.25 -10.80 14.61
N ARG A 32 -2.47 -11.31 14.86
CA ARG A 32 -2.65 -12.73 15.20
C ARG A 32 -2.19 -13.61 14.03
N PRO A 33 -1.63 -14.81 14.27
CA PRO A 33 -1.12 -15.69 13.20
C PRO A 33 -2.11 -15.92 12.05
N SER A 34 -3.37 -16.21 12.38
CA SER A 34 -4.42 -16.42 11.37
C SER A 34 -4.66 -15.20 10.48
N LEU A 35 -4.57 -13.99 11.05
CA LEU A 35 -4.75 -12.73 10.31
C LEU A 35 -3.52 -12.47 9.44
N ARG A 36 -2.32 -12.66 9.99
CA ARG A 36 -1.07 -12.57 9.25
C ARG A 36 -1.08 -13.48 8.02
N ASP A 37 -1.42 -14.75 8.19
CA ASP A 37 -1.40 -15.74 7.12
C ASP A 37 -2.44 -15.45 6.04
N THR A 38 -3.55 -14.81 6.42
CA THR A 38 -4.58 -14.32 5.48
C THR A 38 -4.09 -13.12 4.67
N LEU A 39 -3.42 -12.16 5.31
CA LEU A 39 -3.00 -10.92 4.67
C LEU A 39 -1.69 -11.05 3.87
N LYS A 40 -0.77 -11.92 4.30
CA LYS A 40 0.57 -12.08 3.71
C LYS A 40 0.58 -12.24 2.17
N PRO A 41 -0.28 -13.08 1.55
CA PRO A 41 -0.29 -13.23 0.10
C PRO A 41 -0.63 -11.94 -0.65
N HIS A 42 -1.44 -11.05 -0.07
CA HIS A 42 -1.77 -9.75 -0.67
C HIS A 42 -0.55 -8.83 -0.70
N TYR A 43 0.22 -8.79 0.39
CA TYR A 43 1.41 -7.95 0.49
C TYR A 43 2.58 -8.49 -0.32
N GLU A 44 2.74 -9.81 -0.45
CA GLU A 44 3.72 -10.40 -1.37
C GLU A 44 3.39 -10.10 -2.85
N ALA A 45 2.11 -10.09 -3.22
CA ALA A 45 1.70 -9.69 -4.56
C ALA A 45 1.89 -8.18 -4.80
N ARG A 46 1.63 -7.36 -3.78
CA ARG A 46 1.87 -5.91 -3.81
C ARG A 46 3.34 -5.59 -3.99
N ASP A 47 4.23 -6.23 -3.23
CA ASP A 47 5.67 -6.06 -3.31
C ASP A 47 6.20 -6.37 -4.73
N ARG A 48 5.77 -7.49 -5.33
CA ARG A 48 6.10 -7.80 -6.72
C ARG A 48 5.63 -6.72 -7.70
N SER A 49 4.41 -6.23 -7.53
CA SER A 49 3.83 -5.20 -8.40
C SER A 49 4.56 -3.87 -8.26
N MET A 50 4.98 -3.51 -7.04
CA MET A 50 5.78 -2.31 -6.77
C MET A 50 7.14 -2.38 -7.48
N HIS A 51 7.87 -3.48 -7.33
CA HIS A 51 9.16 -3.65 -7.99
C HIS A 51 9.03 -3.62 -9.52
N GLU A 52 8.00 -4.26 -10.07
CA GLU A 52 7.73 -4.21 -11.51
C GLU A 52 7.39 -2.79 -11.98
N LEU A 53 6.57 -2.05 -11.23
CA LEU A 53 6.28 -0.64 -11.52
C LEU A 53 7.52 0.25 -11.45
N GLN A 54 8.41 0.05 -10.48
CA GLN A 54 9.65 0.81 -10.36
C GLN A 54 10.54 0.62 -11.60
N GLU A 55 10.69 -0.62 -12.07
CA GLU A 55 11.49 -0.91 -13.25
C GLU A 55 10.86 -0.30 -14.52
N LEU A 56 9.56 -0.44 -14.70
CA LEU A 56 8.86 0.15 -15.84
C LEU A 56 8.86 1.68 -15.79
N ALA A 57 8.73 2.29 -14.62
CA ALA A 57 8.81 3.73 -14.42
C ALA A 57 10.22 4.26 -14.75
N ARG A 58 11.27 3.54 -14.36
CA ARG A 58 12.64 3.84 -14.79
C ARG A 58 12.79 3.80 -16.30
N GLN A 59 12.30 2.73 -16.93
CA GLN A 59 12.48 2.48 -18.36
C GLN A 59 11.66 3.43 -19.25
N HIS A 60 10.42 3.71 -18.87
CA HIS A 60 9.47 4.42 -19.74
C HIS A 60 9.15 5.84 -19.29
N LEU A 61 9.35 6.16 -18.01
CA LEU A 61 9.11 7.50 -17.46
C LEU A 61 10.41 8.21 -17.07
N ASN A 62 11.60 7.61 -17.30
CA ASN A 62 12.90 8.17 -16.92
C ASN A 62 12.98 8.59 -15.44
N MET A 63 12.28 7.86 -14.56
CA MET A 63 12.31 8.13 -13.13
C MET A 63 13.62 7.61 -12.52
N LEU A 64 14.18 8.33 -11.55
CA LEU A 64 15.29 7.84 -10.75
C LEU A 64 14.77 6.92 -9.63
N PRO A 65 15.60 6.01 -9.09
CA PRO A 65 15.26 5.29 -7.88
C PRO A 65 14.89 6.28 -6.77
N ARG A 66 13.82 5.97 -6.03
CA ARG A 66 13.42 6.74 -4.87
C ARG A 66 14.35 6.40 -3.71
N ASP A 67 14.89 7.41 -3.04
CA ASP A 67 15.63 7.22 -1.79
C ASP A 67 14.64 6.82 -0.68
N ALA A 68 15.04 5.90 0.21
CA ALA A 68 14.23 5.56 1.38
C ALA A 68 14.13 6.77 2.32
N ASP A 69 12.91 7.20 2.64
CA ASP A 69 12.66 8.33 3.55
C ASP A 69 12.67 7.86 5.01
N VAL A 70 13.86 7.60 5.51
CA VAL A 70 14.11 7.00 6.84
C VAL A 70 13.46 7.80 7.99
N GLU A 71 13.32 9.12 7.85
CA GLU A 71 12.77 9.97 8.92
C GLU A 71 11.25 9.83 9.06
N ARG A 72 10.53 9.58 7.96
CA ARG A 72 9.06 9.44 7.96
C ARG A 72 8.61 8.12 8.59
N ASP A 73 9.40 7.07 8.40
CA ASP A 73 9.14 5.72 8.91
C ASP A 73 9.12 5.69 10.45
N ASP A 74 10.08 6.37 11.09
CA ASP A 74 10.19 6.45 12.56
C ASP A 74 8.94 7.08 13.20
N TYR A 75 8.38 8.13 12.57
CA TYR A 75 7.16 8.79 13.06
C TYR A 75 5.92 7.91 12.89
N MET A 76 5.76 7.23 11.75
CA MET A 76 4.63 6.35 11.51
C MET A 76 4.64 5.13 12.42
N TRP A 77 5.82 4.57 12.68
CA TRP A 77 6.01 3.50 13.67
C TRP A 77 5.60 3.96 15.08
N LEU A 78 6.13 5.10 15.54
CA LEU A 78 5.83 5.63 16.87
C LEU A 78 4.33 5.92 17.04
N TRP A 79 3.69 6.48 16.01
CA TRP A 79 2.27 6.80 16.02
C TRP A 79 1.39 5.54 16.06
N SER A 80 1.73 4.51 15.27
CA SER A 80 1.06 3.22 15.31
C SER A 80 1.21 2.54 16.67
N ARG A 81 2.38 2.68 17.30
CA ARG A 81 2.65 2.18 18.67
C ARG A 81 1.81 2.91 19.71
N LEU A 82 1.69 4.23 19.60
CA LEU A 82 0.85 5.03 20.51
C LEU A 82 -0.63 4.63 20.41
N LYS A 83 -1.14 4.38 19.21
CA LYS A 83 -2.54 3.98 18.99
C LYS A 83 -2.89 2.60 19.55
N SER A 84 -1.94 1.66 19.66
CA SER A 84 -2.23 0.37 20.34
C SER A 84 -2.63 0.53 21.79
N PHE A 85 -2.11 1.55 22.49
CA PHE A 85 -2.35 1.68 23.93
C PHE A 85 -3.78 2.12 24.28
N VAL A 86 -4.56 2.59 23.30
CA VAL A 86 -5.86 3.25 23.53
C VAL A 86 -7.06 2.40 23.07
N GLY A 87 -6.87 1.18 22.52
CA GLY A 87 -7.99 0.37 22.04
C GLY A 87 -7.68 -1.09 21.69
N ASN A 88 -8.64 -1.77 21.05
CA ASN A 88 -8.49 -3.14 20.56
C ASN A 88 -7.50 -3.15 19.38
N GLU A 89 -6.25 -3.46 19.67
CA GLU A 89 -5.10 -3.36 18.75
C GLU A 89 -5.38 -3.91 17.34
N SER A 90 -6.01 -5.09 17.22
CA SER A 90 -6.32 -5.67 15.89
C SER A 90 -7.35 -4.85 15.09
N GLN A 91 -8.31 -4.18 15.74
CA GLN A 91 -9.32 -3.37 15.04
C GLN A 91 -8.73 -2.04 14.56
N VAL A 92 -7.85 -1.46 15.37
CA VAL A 92 -7.09 -0.26 14.98
C VAL A 92 -6.25 -0.58 13.75
N VAL A 93 -5.48 -1.67 13.79
CA VAL A 93 -4.64 -2.07 12.63
C VAL A 93 -5.50 -2.36 11.40
N ILE A 94 -6.62 -3.09 11.51
CA ILE A 94 -7.51 -3.32 10.35
C ILE A 94 -8.04 -2.00 9.78
N GLY A 95 -8.41 -1.04 10.63
CA GLY A 95 -8.86 0.28 10.19
C GLY A 95 -7.77 1.07 9.47
N GLU A 96 -6.54 1.02 9.97
CA GLU A 96 -5.38 1.66 9.34
C GLU A 96 -5.03 1.01 8.00
N LEU A 97 -5.07 -0.32 7.91
CA LEU A 97 -4.88 -1.03 6.64
C LEU A 97 -5.96 -0.63 5.61
N LEU A 98 -7.22 -0.49 6.02
CA LEU A 98 -8.30 -0.01 5.13
C LEU A 98 -8.07 1.43 4.64
N GLU A 99 -7.51 2.30 5.48
CA GLU A 99 -7.17 3.66 5.07
C GLU A 99 -5.99 3.69 4.10
N GLN A 100 -4.97 2.84 4.30
CA GLN A 100 -3.88 2.67 3.34
C GLN A 100 -4.41 2.23 1.96
N GLU A 101 -5.36 1.30 1.92
CA GLU A 101 -6.01 0.89 0.66
C GLU A 101 -6.74 2.05 -0.03
N ARG A 102 -7.38 2.94 0.74
CA ARG A 102 -8.04 4.13 0.18
C ARG A 102 -7.02 5.09 -0.42
N VAL A 103 -5.95 5.40 0.29
CA VAL A 103 -4.87 6.29 -0.17
C VAL A 103 -4.26 5.74 -1.46
N LEU A 104 -3.91 4.45 -1.47
CA LEU A 104 -3.35 3.79 -2.65
C LEU A 104 -4.33 3.81 -3.84
N MET A 105 -5.62 3.53 -3.63
CA MET A 105 -6.61 3.62 -4.70
C MET A 105 -6.77 5.04 -5.24
N GLN A 106 -6.66 6.07 -4.41
CA GLN A 106 -6.70 7.47 -4.85
C GLN A 106 -5.47 7.84 -5.70
N ALA A 107 -4.28 7.40 -5.28
CA ALA A 107 -3.05 7.58 -6.05
C ALA A 107 -3.15 6.86 -7.41
N LEU A 108 -3.59 5.59 -7.40
CA LEU A 108 -3.79 4.80 -8.61
C LEU A 108 -4.83 5.43 -9.55
N SER A 109 -5.91 6.00 -9.00
CA SER A 109 -6.93 6.73 -9.79
C SER A 109 -6.32 7.92 -10.50
N THR A 110 -5.52 8.69 -9.78
CA THR A 110 -4.85 9.88 -10.33
C THR A 110 -3.90 9.47 -11.45
N LEU A 111 -3.05 8.46 -11.21
CA LEU A 111 -2.14 7.93 -12.22
C LEU A 111 -2.85 7.45 -13.49
N TYR A 112 -3.98 6.77 -13.34
CA TYR A 112 -4.76 6.22 -14.46
C TYR A 112 -5.42 7.29 -15.34
N THR A 113 -5.48 8.55 -14.91
CA THR A 113 -5.99 9.65 -15.75
C THR A 113 -4.96 10.18 -16.75
N HIS A 114 -3.70 9.76 -16.62
CA HIS A 114 -2.63 10.19 -17.51
C HIS A 114 -2.38 9.20 -18.65
N PRO A 115 -1.81 9.64 -19.79
CA PRO A 115 -1.43 8.75 -20.87
C PRO A 115 -0.16 7.97 -20.47
N LEU A 116 -0.37 6.72 -20.05
CA LEU A 116 0.70 5.84 -19.59
C LEU A 116 1.24 4.98 -20.73
N PRO A 117 2.51 4.56 -20.66
CA PRO A 117 3.05 3.51 -21.50
C PRO A 117 2.23 2.21 -21.37
N GLU A 118 1.90 1.57 -22.50
CA GLU A 118 1.15 0.31 -22.53
C GLU A 118 1.70 -0.78 -21.58
N PRO A 119 3.02 -0.95 -21.38
CA PRO A 119 3.54 -1.96 -20.46
C PRO A 119 3.18 -1.72 -18.98
N ILE A 120 2.87 -0.48 -18.60
CA ILE A 120 2.57 -0.10 -17.20
C ILE A 120 1.12 -0.41 -16.83
N GLU A 121 0.19 -0.32 -17.78
CA GLU A 121 -1.24 -0.46 -17.52
C GLU A 121 -1.63 -1.81 -16.86
N PRO A 122 -1.13 -2.98 -17.32
CA PRO A 122 -1.46 -4.26 -16.70
C PRO A 122 -1.03 -4.36 -15.23
N VAL A 123 0.10 -3.75 -14.87
CA VAL A 123 0.62 -3.78 -13.50
C VAL A 123 -0.22 -2.87 -12.61
N ILE A 124 -0.63 -1.71 -13.11
CA ILE A 124 -1.59 -0.84 -12.40
C ILE A 124 -2.92 -1.55 -12.19
N GLU A 125 -3.45 -2.25 -13.20
CA GLU A 125 -4.66 -3.04 -13.04
C GLU A 125 -4.50 -4.16 -11.99
N ALA A 126 -3.33 -4.79 -11.93
CA ALA A 126 -3.02 -5.78 -10.90
C ALA A 126 -3.03 -5.16 -9.50
N CYS A 127 -2.43 -3.97 -9.32
CA CYS A 127 -2.50 -3.20 -8.08
C CYS A 127 -3.96 -2.91 -7.68
N TRP A 128 -4.79 -2.42 -8.62
CA TRP A 128 -6.21 -2.18 -8.41
C TRP A 128 -6.98 -3.43 -7.97
N LYS A 129 -6.78 -4.56 -8.67
CA LYS A 129 -7.40 -5.85 -8.33
C LYS A 129 -6.95 -6.31 -6.94
N GLY A 130 -5.66 -6.14 -6.64
CA GLY A 130 -5.05 -6.42 -5.34
C GLY A 130 -5.71 -5.63 -4.21
N CYS A 131 -5.82 -4.30 -4.35
CA CYS A 131 -6.47 -3.43 -3.38
C CYS A 131 -7.92 -3.82 -3.11
N ARG A 132 -8.70 -4.02 -4.17
CA ARG A 132 -10.10 -4.45 -4.03
C ARG A 132 -10.23 -5.81 -3.35
N GLY A 133 -9.32 -6.73 -3.62
CA GLY A 133 -9.24 -8.02 -2.94
C GLY A 133 -8.97 -7.87 -1.45
N LEU A 134 -7.94 -7.09 -1.11
CA LEU A 134 -7.53 -6.85 0.28
C LEU A 134 -8.62 -6.11 1.08
N ILE A 135 -9.26 -5.10 0.51
CA ILE A 135 -10.40 -4.40 1.14
C ILE A 135 -11.52 -5.37 1.52
N ARG A 136 -11.89 -6.28 0.60
CA ARG A 136 -12.95 -7.27 0.87
C ARG A 136 -12.57 -8.18 2.03
N GLU A 137 -11.32 -8.62 2.07
CA GLU A 137 -10.79 -9.46 3.14
C GLU A 137 -10.82 -8.73 4.49
N LEU A 138 -10.33 -7.48 4.53
CA LEU A 138 -10.33 -6.65 5.73
C LEU A 138 -11.75 -6.41 6.28
N TYR A 139 -12.73 -6.13 5.41
CA TYR A 139 -14.14 -6.02 5.82
C TYR A 139 -14.72 -7.34 6.33
N ALA A 140 -14.37 -8.48 5.72
CA ALA A 140 -14.81 -9.79 6.19
C ALA A 140 -14.28 -10.08 7.60
N LEU A 141 -13.00 -9.78 7.84
CA LEU A 141 -12.34 -9.93 9.14
C LEU A 141 -12.95 -9.01 10.21
N GLN A 142 -13.28 -7.77 9.84
CA GLN A 142 -13.97 -6.84 10.73
C GLN A 142 -15.34 -7.38 11.16
N LYS A 143 -16.12 -7.91 10.21
CA LYS A 143 -17.47 -8.47 10.45
C LYS A 143 -17.45 -9.77 11.26
N GLN A 144 -16.48 -10.66 11.03
CA GLN A 144 -16.35 -11.91 11.79
C GLN A 144 -16.13 -11.66 13.28
N ARG A 145 -15.41 -10.57 13.62
CA ARG A 145 -15.10 -10.23 15.01
C ARG A 145 -16.23 -9.49 15.74
N GLN A 146 -17.12 -8.78 15.02
CA GLN A 146 -18.32 -8.19 15.61
C GLN A 146 -19.39 -9.23 15.99
N ARG A 147 -19.32 -10.44 15.42
CA ARG A 147 -20.26 -11.53 15.70
C ARG A 147 -19.84 -12.43 16.87
N ARG A 148 -18.63 -12.26 17.40
CA ARG A 148 -18.09 -12.97 18.56
C ARG A 148 -18.07 -12.04 19.77
#